data_AF-A0A925B0Y2-F1
#
_entry.id   AF-A0A925B0Y2-F1
#
_cell.length_a   1.000
_cell.length_b   1.000
_cell.length_c   1.000
_cell.angle_alpha   90.00
_cell.angle_beta   90.00
_cell.angle_gamma   90.00
#
_symmetry.space_group_name_H-M   'P 1'
#
loop_
_entity.id
_entity.type
_entity.pdbx_description
1 polymer ?
#
loop_
_entity_poly.entity_id
_entity_poly.type
_entity_poly.pdbx_seq_one_letter_code
_entity_poly.pdbx_strand_id
1 'polypeptide(L)'
;KKFGQETIAGFATEHVQVREIASRTVVDLWLTRDIEMPDVFALVAPDQAPDTVIQDALKRRGLNGYPMKSVTVEAGHTVTVETVKVERKRLAADFFEIPNSYAKAEISPTTESKL
;
A
#
# COMPACT_ATOMS: atom_id res chain seq x y z
N LYS A 1 -4.12 -16.31 4.28
CA LYS A 1 -3.57 -17.62 3.89
C LYS A 1 -2.14 -17.42 3.39
N LYS A 2 -1.20 -18.34 3.68
CA LYS A 2 0.14 -18.33 3.07
C LYS A 2 0.16 -19.30 1.89
N PHE A 3 0.89 -18.97 0.84
CA PHE A 3 0.98 -19.78 -0.38
C PHE A 3 2.40 -20.26 -0.70
N GLY A 4 3.42 -19.62 -0.13
CA GLY A 4 4.81 -20.02 -0.28
C GLY A 4 5.71 -18.85 -0.57
N GLN A 5 6.92 -19.15 -1.06
CA GLN A 5 7.93 -18.15 -1.38
C GLN A 5 8.11 -17.99 -2.88
N GLU A 6 8.32 -16.75 -3.30
CA GLU A 6 8.62 -16.36 -4.68
C GLU A 6 9.71 -15.29 -4.71
N THR A 7 10.36 -15.11 -5.84
CA THR A 7 11.35 -14.03 -6.04
C THR A 7 10.77 -12.95 -6.94
N ILE A 8 10.75 -11.69 -6.47
CA ILE A 8 10.27 -10.52 -7.24
C ILE A 8 11.36 -9.46 -7.22
N ALA A 9 11.75 -8.98 -8.40
CA ALA A 9 12.84 -7.99 -8.58
C ALA A 9 14.13 -8.33 -7.80
N GLY A 10 14.45 -9.61 -7.65
CA GLY A 10 15.63 -10.10 -6.92
C GLY A 10 15.45 -10.26 -5.40
N PHE A 11 14.27 -9.96 -4.86
CA PHE A 11 13.96 -10.11 -3.44
C PHE A 11 13.18 -11.39 -3.17
N ALA A 12 13.56 -12.12 -2.13
CA ALA A 12 12.74 -13.21 -1.61
C ALA A 12 11.49 -12.64 -0.96
N THR A 13 10.33 -13.19 -1.33
CA THR A 13 9.02 -12.74 -0.89
C THR A 13 8.22 -13.91 -0.35
N GLU A 14 7.38 -13.66 0.65
CA GLU A 14 6.34 -14.58 1.09
C GLU A 14 5.01 -14.16 0.46
N HIS A 15 4.37 -15.06 -0.29
CA HIS A 15 3.05 -14.85 -0.88
C HIS A 15 1.96 -15.18 0.14
N VAL A 16 1.10 -14.19 0.39
CA VAL A 16 -0.03 -14.30 1.29
C VAL A 16 -1.28 -13.69 0.67
N GLN A 17 -2.44 -14.28 0.95
CA GLN A 17 -3.72 -13.68 0.67
C GLN A 17 -4.41 -13.26 1.95
N VAL A 18 -4.86 -12.02 1.96
CA VAL A 18 -5.76 -11.46 2.95
C VAL A 18 -7.15 -11.42 2.32
N ARG A 19 -8.15 -11.79 3.12
CA ARG A 19 -9.55 -11.58 2.79
C ARG A 19 -10.15 -10.71 3.86
N GLU A 20 -10.70 -9.58 3.46
CA GLU A 20 -11.52 -8.77 4.33
C GLU A 20 -12.95 -9.30 4.27
N ILE A 21 -13.51 -9.71 5.41
CA ILE A 21 -14.80 -10.40 5.46
C ILE A 21 -15.95 -9.44 5.13
N ALA A 22 -15.86 -8.18 5.56
CA ALA A 22 -16.92 -7.18 5.42
C ALA A 22 -17.10 -6.73 3.96
N SER A 23 -16.01 -6.32 3.31
CA SER A 23 -16.00 -5.87 1.91
C SER A 23 -15.96 -7.02 0.90
N ARG A 24 -15.65 -8.25 1.34
CA ARG A 24 -15.29 -9.40 0.49
C ARG A 24 -14.08 -9.15 -0.40
N THR A 25 -13.32 -8.09 -0.14
CA THR A 25 -12.09 -7.78 -0.86
C THR A 25 -11.07 -8.87 -0.61
N VAL A 26 -10.43 -9.29 -1.70
CA VAL A 26 -9.34 -10.27 -1.68
C VAL A 26 -8.10 -9.54 -2.15
N VAL A 27 -7.07 -9.59 -1.31
CA VAL A 27 -5.76 -8.98 -1.60
C VAL A 27 -4.70 -10.06 -1.51
N ASP A 28 -4.04 -10.33 -2.62
CA ASP A 28 -2.81 -11.12 -2.67
C ASP A 28 -1.61 -10.16 -2.52
N LEU A 29 -0.65 -10.54 -1.68
CA LEU A 29 0.53 -9.76 -1.32
C LEU A 29 1.78 -10.62 -1.37
N TRP A 30 2.86 -10.09 -1.92
CA TRP A 30 4.20 -10.68 -1.88
C TRP A 30 5.11 -9.78 -1.07
N LEU A 31 5.51 -10.26 0.11
CA LEU A 31 6.13 -9.42 1.15
C LEU A 31 7.60 -9.81 1.34
N THR A 32 8.51 -8.86 1.20
CA THR A 32 9.94 -9.04 1.53
C THR A 32 10.31 -8.33 2.82
N ARG A 33 11.18 -8.93 3.64
CA ARG A 33 11.70 -8.32 4.87
C ARG A 33 13.05 -7.63 4.67
N ASP A 34 13.61 -7.71 3.48
CA ASP A 34 14.93 -7.15 3.15
C ASP A 34 14.87 -5.62 2.95
N ILE A 35 13.67 -5.07 2.81
CA ILE A 35 13.39 -3.64 2.73
C ILE A 35 12.60 -3.26 3.99
N GLU A 36 13.25 -2.52 4.87
CA GLU A 36 12.60 -1.95 6.05
C GLU A 36 11.59 -0.89 5.63
N MET A 37 10.34 -1.07 6.03
CA MET A 37 9.32 -0.06 5.88
C MET A 37 8.41 -0.05 7.12
N PRO A 38 8.11 1.13 7.70
CA PRO A 38 7.31 1.20 8.92
C PRO A 38 5.84 0.81 8.70
N ASP A 39 5.32 0.95 7.47
CA ASP A 39 3.90 0.73 7.16
C ASP A 39 3.71 0.20 5.72
N VAL A 40 3.20 -1.03 5.58
CA VAL A 40 2.99 -1.69 4.26
C VAL A 40 1.76 -1.17 3.52
N PHE A 41 0.74 -0.68 4.24
CA PHE A 41 -0.53 -0.27 3.64
C PHE A 41 -0.54 1.19 3.21
N ALA A 42 0.35 2.02 3.74
CA ALA A 42 0.55 3.40 3.28
C ALA A 42 0.82 3.50 1.76
N LEU A 43 1.37 2.46 1.14
CA LEU A 43 1.64 2.40 -0.30
C LEU A 43 0.53 1.72 -1.13
N VAL A 44 -0.25 0.82 -0.52
CA VAL A 44 -1.17 -0.08 -1.26
C VAL A 44 -2.62 0.43 -1.24
N ALA A 45 -2.99 1.23 -0.24
CA ALA A 45 -4.32 1.85 -0.14
C ALA A 45 -4.19 3.26 0.48
N PRO A 46 -3.62 4.24 -0.25
CA PRO A 46 -3.35 5.59 0.28
C PRO A 46 -4.62 6.39 0.64
N ASP A 47 -5.76 5.99 0.10
CA ASP A 47 -7.09 6.57 0.20
C ASP A 47 -8.00 5.86 1.22
N GLN A 48 -7.60 4.68 1.70
CA GLN A 48 -8.21 4.02 2.85
C GLN A 48 -7.42 4.43 4.09
N ALA A 49 -8.10 4.84 5.17
CA ALA A 49 -7.45 4.93 6.48
C ALA A 49 -6.66 3.62 6.68
N PRO A 50 -5.39 3.65 7.14
CA PRO A 50 -4.55 2.47 7.17
C PRO A 50 -5.33 1.39 7.88
N ASP A 51 -5.71 0.33 7.15
CA ASP A 51 -6.55 -0.71 7.72
C ASP A 51 -5.69 -1.48 8.73
N THR A 52 -5.68 -0.94 9.95
CA THR A 52 -4.82 -1.33 11.07
C THR A 52 -5.05 -2.79 11.42
N VAL A 53 -6.22 -3.33 11.10
CA VAL A 53 -6.58 -4.72 11.34
C VAL A 53 -5.76 -5.67 10.48
N ILE A 54 -5.61 -5.37 9.18
CA ILE A 54 -4.82 -6.21 8.27
C ILE A 54 -3.33 -6.08 8.59
N GLN A 55 -2.86 -4.86 8.81
CA GLN A 55 -1.51 -4.56 9.31
C GLN A 55 -1.16 -5.42 10.52
N ASP A 56 -1.98 -5.38 11.56
CA ASP A 56 -1.75 -6.09 12.81
C ASP A 56 -1.84 -7.60 12.62
N ALA A 57 -2.74 -8.07 11.76
CA ALA A 57 -2.82 -9.49 11.42
C ALA A 57 -1.55 -9.98 10.71
N LEU A 58 -0.97 -9.20 9.81
CA LEU A 58 0.30 -9.53 9.15
C LEU A 58 1.47 -9.46 10.13
N LYS A 59 1.56 -8.39 10.95
CA LYS A 59 2.59 -8.23 11.99
C LYS A 59 2.58 -9.39 12.99
N ARG A 60 1.42 -9.78 13.52
CA ARG A 60 1.26 -10.93 14.44
C ARG A 60 1.71 -12.26 13.84
N ARG A 61 1.75 -12.36 12.50
CA ARG A 61 2.19 -13.56 11.76
C ARG A 61 3.62 -13.47 11.25
N GLY A 62 4.37 -12.42 11.63
CA GLY A 62 5.75 -12.18 11.18
C GLY A 62 5.87 -11.82 9.69
N LEU A 63 4.78 -11.32 9.09
CA LEU A 63 4.66 -10.95 7.69
C LEU A 63 4.76 -9.43 7.50
N ASN A 64 5.53 -8.75 8.35
CA ASN A 64 5.78 -7.32 8.25
C ASN A 64 6.95 -7.08 7.28
N GLY A 65 6.64 -6.88 6.01
CA GLY A 65 7.62 -6.64 4.95
C GLY A 65 7.10 -5.67 3.91
N TYR A 66 7.99 -5.17 3.05
CA TYR A 66 7.64 -4.32 1.91
C TYR A 66 6.85 -5.11 0.85
N PRO A 67 5.79 -4.55 0.25
CA PRO A 67 4.99 -5.26 -0.75
C PRO A 67 5.67 -5.15 -2.11
N MET A 68 6.31 -6.23 -2.54
CA MET A 68 6.93 -6.30 -3.87
C MET A 68 5.88 -6.48 -4.98
N LYS A 69 4.73 -7.06 -4.64
CA LYS A 69 3.57 -7.18 -5.53
C LYS A 69 2.28 -7.19 -4.73
N SER A 70 1.23 -6.62 -5.29
CA SER A 70 -0.14 -6.78 -4.82
C SER A 70 -1.08 -7.06 -5.99
N VAL A 71 -2.08 -7.90 -5.73
CA VAL A 71 -3.22 -8.11 -6.63
C VAL A 71 -4.48 -7.93 -5.80
N THR A 72 -5.25 -6.89 -6.10
CA THR A 72 -6.51 -6.58 -5.44
C THR A 72 -7.66 -6.78 -6.41
N VAL A 73 -8.69 -7.50 -5.96
CA VAL A 73 -9.96 -7.62 -6.69
C VAL A 73 -11.02 -6.82 -5.96
N GLU A 74 -11.48 -5.74 -6.57
CA GLU A 74 -12.49 -4.85 -6.02
C GLU A 74 -13.55 -4.54 -7.07
N ALA A 75 -14.83 -4.70 -6.72
CA ALA A 75 -15.98 -4.43 -7.60
C ALA A 75 -15.90 -5.05 -9.02
N GLY A 76 -15.23 -6.20 -9.17
CA GLY A 76 -15.05 -6.88 -10.45
C GLY A 76 -13.85 -6.39 -11.28
N HIS A 77 -13.11 -5.40 -10.79
CA HIS A 77 -11.85 -4.94 -11.36
C HIS A 77 -10.66 -5.57 -10.63
N THR A 78 -9.64 -5.93 -11.40
CA THR A 78 -8.37 -6.41 -10.85
C THR A 78 -7.31 -5.35 -11.02
N VAL A 79 -6.74 -4.89 -9.91
CA VAL A 79 -5.60 -3.97 -9.89
C VAL A 79 -4.37 -4.77 -9.47
N THR A 80 -3.31 -4.68 -10.27
CA THR A 80 -2.02 -5.29 -9.96
C THR A 80 -0.96 -4.20 -9.87
N VAL A 81 -0.24 -4.16 -8.76
CA VAL A 81 0.94 -3.30 -8.57
C VAL A 81 2.13 -4.22 -8.38
N GLU A 82 3.19 -4.03 -9.18
CA GLU A 82 4.38 -4.86 -9.11
C GLU A 82 5.64 -4.00 -9.13
N THR A 83 6.54 -4.28 -8.19
CA THR A 83 7.84 -3.64 -8.08
C THR A 83 8.77 -4.23 -9.12
N VAL A 84 9.20 -3.41 -10.07
CA VAL A 84 10.13 -3.82 -11.13
C VAL A 84 11.58 -3.56 -10.76
N LYS A 85 11.85 -2.61 -9.85
CA LYS A 85 13.20 -2.20 -9.49
C LYS A 85 13.22 -1.47 -8.14
N VAL A 86 14.25 -1.75 -7.34
CA VAL A 86 14.54 -1.03 -6.09
C VAL A 86 15.96 -0.48 -6.16
N GLU A 87 16.12 0.81 -5.89
CA GLU A 87 17.42 1.49 -5.89
C GLU A 87 17.57 2.37 -4.64
N ARG A 88 18.71 2.28 -3.96
CA ARG A 88 19.07 3.25 -2.92
C ARG A 88 19.49 4.56 -3.59
N LYS A 89 18.73 5.63 -3.36
CA LYS A 89 19.05 6.98 -3.84
C LYS A 89 19.05 7.97 -2.69
N ARG A 90 19.95 8.96 -2.77
CA ARG A 90 19.85 10.17 -1.97
C ARG A 90 18.97 11.14 -2.74
N LEU A 91 17.80 11.45 -2.19
CA LEU A 91 16.91 12.45 -2.78
C LEU A 91 17.39 13.84 -2.36
N ALA A 92 17.35 14.79 -3.29
CA ALA A 92 17.64 16.18 -2.98
C ALA A 92 16.47 16.78 -2.17
N ALA A 93 16.77 17.77 -1.31
CA ALA A 93 15.78 18.32 -0.38
C ALA A 93 14.61 19.00 -1.10
N ASP A 94 14.89 19.61 -2.25
CA ASP A 94 13.94 20.28 -3.14
C ASP A 94 12.85 19.35 -3.69
N PHE A 95 13.04 18.03 -3.70
CA PHE A 95 11.97 17.07 -4.02
C PHE A 95 10.79 17.10 -3.05
N PHE A 96 11.01 17.60 -1.83
CA PHE A 96 10.01 17.67 -0.77
C PHE A 96 9.56 19.11 -0.48
N GLU A 97 10.07 20.09 -1.22
CA GLU A 97 9.68 21.48 -1.08
C GLU A 97 8.41 21.76 -1.89
N ILE A 98 7.44 22.42 -1.26
CA ILE A 98 6.28 22.97 -1.97
C ILE A 98 6.75 24.27 -2.64
N PRO A 99 6.68 24.40 -3.98
CA PRO A 99 7.14 25.61 -4.64
C PRO A 99 6.38 26.84 -4.13
N ASN A 100 7.09 27.95 -3.93
CA ASN A 100 6.52 29.20 -3.38
C ASN A 100 5.35 29.78 -4.20
N SER A 101 5.21 29.36 -5.47
CA SER A 101 4.10 29.74 -6.35
C SER A 101 2.78 29.01 -6.04
N TYR A 102 2.81 28.00 -5.18
CA TYR A 102 1.63 27.21 -4.85
C TYR A 102 0.86 27.91 -3.72
N ALA A 103 -0.40 28.23 -3.98
CA ALA A 103 -1.31 28.72 -2.97
C ALA A 103 -2.10 27.55 -2.36
N LYS A 104 -2.34 27.61 -1.05
CA LYS A 104 -3.27 26.69 -0.39
C LYS A 104 -4.68 26.95 -0.92
N ALA A 105 -5.29 25.95 -1.53
CA ALA A 105 -6.72 25.96 -1.85
C ALA A 105 -7.47 25.23 -0.72
N GLU A 106 -8.28 25.96 0.05
CA GLU A 106 -9.25 25.35 0.95
C GLU A 106 -10.58 25.18 0.19
N ILE A 107 -11.07 23.95 0.12
CA ILE A 107 -12.41 23.67 -0.40
C ILE A 107 -13.38 23.94 0.76
N SER A 108 -14.03 25.10 0.77
CA SER A 108 -15.11 25.37 1.72
C SER A 108 -16.27 24.39 1.47
N PRO A 109 -16.87 23.78 2.51
CA PRO A 109 -17.99 22.89 2.31
C PRO A 109 -19.15 23.66 1.66
N THR A 110 -19.52 23.25 0.45
CA THR A 110 -20.69 23.77 -0.24
C THR A 110 -21.90 23.50 0.64
N THR A 111 -22.55 24.56 1.12
CA THR A 111 -23.84 24.43 1.81
C THR A 111 -24.87 23.98 0.78
N GLU A 112 -25.22 22.70 0.80
CA GLU A 112 -26.42 22.21 0.11
C GLU A 112 -27.63 22.93 0.72
N SER A 113 -28.19 23.88 -0.03
CA SER A 113 -29.49 24.46 0.29
C SER A 113 -30.55 23.40 0.00
N LYS A 114 -31.11 22.81 1.07
CA LYS A 114 -32.32 21.99 0.98
C LYS A 114 -33.45 22.83 0.35
N LEU A 115 -33.99 22.36 -0.76
CA LEU A 115 -35.33 22.72 -1.25
C LEU A 115 -36.36 21.82 -0.57
#